data_AF-A0A8J7SA79-F1
#
_entry.id   AF-A0A8J7SA79-F1
#
_cell.length_a   1.000
_cell.length_b   1.000
_cell.length_c   1.000
_cell.angle_alpha   90.00
_cell.angle_beta   90.00
_cell.angle_gamma   90.00
#
_symmetry.space_group_name_H-M   'P 1'
#
loop_
_entity.id
_entity.type
_entity.pdbx_description
1 polymer ?
#
loop_
_entity_poly.entity_id
_entity_poly.type
_entity_poly.pdbx_seq_one_letter_code
_entity_poly.pdbx_strand_id
1 'polypeptide(L)'
;MAKKAAPESSRRQLLEQAAWELFLEKGFEATSIRMIAERAGCEVGLLYYYFKNKDEVFEAVLADRLAAAAERFAAVADGAVRDPYRALYCFFTELQRQAGKQPEKGALHWSMAEAIHSRLLQTARPHLAECLRTLQGYGLIRGGEPDATADLLLHGMGAVLRLPEGTPGEYRRGQRQAAERLLGLPDGESYLVPFFAGFGDIPGWMALLEQVRGDFPALEPSTVEKHLPACIDAREALVLRNAENIIVGAAAFSRRTCKVDFLAVTPPYRGRGLGKSLLVTALAQLPAGSTVTVSLDGAPGPNREVADKLCRSLGFAPQQEGAPSGSAAETLALRLPQGRWPYLGRQSR
;
A
#
# COMPACT_ATOMS: atom_id res chain seq x y z
N MET A 1 42.88 -13.87 -36.79
CA MET A 1 42.21 -13.92 -35.47
C MET A 1 40.73 -13.62 -35.68
N ALA A 2 39.86 -14.63 -35.57
CA ALA A 2 38.43 -14.47 -35.78
C ALA A 2 37.79 -13.77 -34.58
N LYS A 3 37.14 -12.62 -34.82
CA LYS A 3 36.38 -11.86 -33.84
C LYS A 3 35.20 -12.74 -33.40
N LYS A 4 35.29 -13.35 -32.22
CA LYS A 4 34.27 -14.22 -31.63
C LYS A 4 32.96 -13.42 -31.56
N ALA A 5 31.95 -13.83 -32.31
CA ALA A 5 30.66 -13.16 -32.35
C ALA A 5 30.07 -13.15 -30.92
N ALA A 6 29.89 -11.96 -30.35
CA ALA A 6 29.13 -11.81 -29.12
C ALA A 6 27.72 -12.44 -29.32
N PRO A 7 27.17 -13.11 -28.30
CA PRO A 7 25.85 -13.75 -28.39
C PRO A 7 24.79 -12.74 -28.86
N GLU A 8 23.78 -13.22 -29.60
CA GLU A 8 22.78 -12.40 -30.29
C GLU A 8 22.09 -11.39 -29.36
N SER A 9 21.80 -11.80 -28.11
CA SER A 9 21.25 -10.93 -27.05
C SER A 9 22.16 -9.76 -26.67
N SER A 10 23.49 -9.93 -26.74
CA SER A 10 24.47 -8.89 -26.43
C SER A 10 24.48 -7.78 -27.48
N ARG A 11 24.22 -8.10 -28.76
CA ARG A 11 24.20 -7.09 -29.84
C ARG A 11 22.96 -6.20 -29.78
N ARG A 12 21.80 -6.79 -29.47
CA ARG A 12 20.57 -6.03 -29.24
C ARG A 12 20.74 -5.04 -28.07
N GLN A 13 21.32 -5.51 -26.96
CA GLN A 13 21.60 -4.67 -25.79
C GLN A 13 22.56 -3.51 -26.10
N LEU A 14 23.58 -3.73 -26.94
CA LEU A 14 24.48 -2.65 -27.39
C LEU A 14 23.74 -1.56 -28.16
N LEU A 15 22.81 -1.95 -29.05
CA LEU A 15 21.98 -1.01 -29.80
C LEU A 15 21.03 -0.23 -28.87
N GLU A 16 20.38 -0.91 -27.92
CA GLU A 16 19.48 -0.30 -26.94
C GLU A 16 20.24 0.67 -26.01
N GLN A 17 21.45 0.30 -25.56
CA GLN A 17 22.31 1.16 -24.75
C GLN A 17 22.76 2.40 -25.53
N ALA A 18 23.24 2.23 -26.76
CA ALA A 18 23.65 3.35 -27.62
C ALA A 18 22.49 4.29 -27.93
N ALA A 19 21.30 3.74 -28.18
CA ALA A 19 20.09 4.51 -28.39
C ALA A 19 19.72 5.31 -27.14
N TRP A 20 19.74 4.69 -25.97
CA TRP A 20 19.48 5.37 -24.70
C TRP A 20 20.40 6.58 -24.51
N GLU A 21 21.71 6.40 -24.62
CA GLU A 21 22.70 7.48 -24.46
C GLU A 21 22.47 8.62 -25.44
N LEU A 22 22.29 8.31 -26.73
CA LEU A 22 22.03 9.32 -27.76
C LEU A 22 20.71 10.06 -27.51
N PHE A 23 19.66 9.36 -27.09
CA PHE A 23 18.39 9.98 -26.75
C PHE A 23 18.54 10.92 -25.55
N LEU A 24 19.29 10.56 -24.50
CA LEU A 24 19.56 11.45 -23.38
C LEU A 24 20.37 12.69 -23.80
N GLU A 25 21.40 12.51 -24.62
CA GLU A 25 22.31 13.58 -25.09
C GLU A 25 21.64 14.57 -26.05
N LYS A 26 20.89 14.05 -27.04
CA LYS A 26 20.43 14.81 -28.21
C LYS A 26 18.90 14.93 -28.30
N GLY A 27 18.17 14.17 -27.50
CA GLY A 27 16.73 14.01 -27.63
C GLY A 27 16.34 13.02 -28.73
N PHE A 28 15.06 12.64 -28.73
CA PHE A 28 14.49 11.70 -29.67
C PHE A 28 14.57 12.18 -31.14
N GLU A 29 14.22 13.43 -31.42
CA GLU A 29 14.13 13.96 -32.79
C GLU A 29 15.50 14.04 -33.49
N ALA A 30 16.52 14.54 -32.79
CA ALA A 30 17.85 14.72 -33.36
C ALA A 30 18.68 13.41 -33.42
N THR A 31 18.15 12.31 -32.90
CA THR A 31 18.79 10.99 -32.95
C THR A 31 18.28 10.21 -34.17
N SER A 32 19.20 9.69 -34.99
CA SER A 32 18.87 8.85 -36.16
C SER A 32 19.29 7.40 -35.95
N ILE A 33 18.62 6.47 -36.65
CA ILE A 33 18.98 5.03 -36.66
C ILE A 33 20.46 4.82 -37.00
N ARG A 34 20.99 5.61 -37.95
CA ARG A 34 22.39 5.51 -38.35
C ARG A 34 23.34 5.90 -37.23
N MET A 35 23.05 6.99 -36.50
CA MET A 35 23.83 7.40 -35.33
C MET A 35 23.84 6.32 -34.25
N ILE A 36 22.70 5.64 -34.01
CA ILE A 36 22.58 4.56 -33.04
C ILE A 36 23.49 3.38 -33.45
N ALA A 37 23.41 2.95 -34.70
CA ALA A 37 24.24 1.86 -35.22
C ALA A 37 25.74 2.20 -35.12
N GLU A 38 26.12 3.41 -35.54
CA GLU A 38 27.49 3.91 -35.46
C GLU A 38 28.01 3.94 -34.00
N ARG A 39 27.20 4.45 -33.05
CA ARG A 39 27.54 4.48 -31.62
C ARG A 39 27.67 3.08 -31.02
N ALA A 40 26.83 2.14 -31.45
CA ALA A 40 26.89 0.74 -31.03
C ALA A 40 28.01 -0.07 -31.71
N GLY A 41 28.75 0.52 -32.67
CA GLY A 41 29.76 -0.19 -33.47
C GLY A 41 29.16 -1.31 -34.32
N CYS A 42 27.91 -1.14 -34.75
CA CYS A 42 27.12 -2.12 -35.50
C CYS A 42 26.75 -1.60 -36.89
N GLU A 43 26.49 -2.52 -37.82
CA GLU A 43 25.94 -2.18 -39.14
C GLU A 43 24.48 -1.73 -39.02
N VAL A 44 24.06 -0.77 -39.84
CA VAL A 44 22.68 -0.26 -39.84
C VAL A 44 21.65 -1.37 -40.11
N GLY A 45 22.00 -2.33 -40.96
CA GLY A 45 21.14 -3.50 -41.24
C GLY A 45 20.85 -4.36 -40.01
N LEU A 46 21.76 -4.39 -39.02
CA LEU A 46 21.53 -5.12 -37.77
C LEU A 46 20.46 -4.45 -36.90
N LEU A 47 20.35 -3.12 -36.94
CA LEU A 47 19.28 -2.42 -36.23
C LEU A 47 17.91 -2.75 -36.85
N TYR A 48 17.81 -2.72 -38.19
CA TYR A 48 16.56 -3.08 -38.89
C TYR A 48 16.16 -4.56 -38.74
N TYR A 49 17.10 -5.43 -38.42
CA TYR A 49 16.79 -6.82 -38.06
C TYR A 49 16.02 -6.91 -36.73
N TYR A 50 16.33 -6.04 -35.75
CA TYR A 50 15.66 -6.04 -34.44
C TYR A 50 14.47 -5.09 -34.33
N PHE A 51 14.51 -3.95 -35.04
CA PHE A 51 13.54 -2.87 -34.90
C PHE A 51 13.14 -2.33 -36.27
N LYS A 52 11.84 -2.18 -36.52
CA LYS A 52 11.31 -1.70 -37.80
C LYS A 52 11.60 -0.22 -38.02
N ASN A 53 11.64 0.56 -36.95
CA ASN A 53 11.82 2.01 -37.00
C ASN A 53 12.40 2.57 -35.69
N LYS A 54 12.63 3.88 -35.65
CA LYS A 54 13.18 4.60 -34.48
C LYS A 54 12.24 4.56 -33.27
N ASP A 55 10.92 4.58 -33.50
CA ASP A 55 9.91 4.52 -32.45
C ASP A 55 9.97 3.19 -31.70
N GLU A 56 10.15 2.07 -32.42
CA GLU A 56 10.26 0.75 -31.81
C GLU A 56 11.54 0.60 -30.97
N VAL A 57 12.66 1.18 -31.42
CA VAL A 57 13.88 1.26 -30.60
C VAL A 57 13.60 2.03 -29.31
N PHE A 58 12.91 3.16 -29.42
CA PHE A 58 12.60 4.02 -28.29
C PHE A 58 11.68 3.36 -27.27
N GLU A 59 10.60 2.75 -27.73
CA GLU A 59 9.67 2.00 -26.88
C GLU A 59 10.36 0.82 -26.20
N ALA A 60 11.20 0.06 -26.92
CA ALA A 60 11.96 -1.05 -26.35
C ALA A 60 12.92 -0.58 -25.25
N VAL A 61 13.66 0.50 -25.50
CA VAL A 61 14.57 1.10 -24.52
C VAL A 61 13.81 1.58 -23.29
N LEU A 62 12.73 2.35 -23.46
CA LEU A 62 11.93 2.84 -22.33
C LEU A 62 11.33 1.70 -21.51
N ALA A 63 10.82 0.66 -22.19
CA ALA A 63 10.28 -0.53 -21.53
C ALA A 63 11.35 -1.23 -20.68
N ASP A 64 12.55 -1.45 -21.21
CA ASP A 64 13.66 -2.04 -20.46
C ASP A 64 14.06 -1.19 -19.24
N ARG A 65 14.22 0.13 -19.43
CA ARG A 65 14.59 1.05 -18.33
C ARG A 65 13.56 1.12 -17.21
N LEU A 66 12.28 0.92 -17.52
CA LEU A 66 11.18 0.99 -16.56
C LEU A 66 10.65 -0.38 -16.13
N ALA A 67 11.17 -1.49 -16.65
CA ALA A 67 10.72 -2.85 -16.29
C ALA A 67 10.79 -3.08 -14.78
N ALA A 68 11.91 -2.71 -14.17
CA ALA A 68 12.07 -2.84 -12.73
C ALA A 68 11.15 -1.88 -11.94
N ALA A 69 10.76 -0.72 -12.50
CA ALA A 69 9.75 0.15 -11.88
C ALA A 69 8.37 -0.54 -11.87
N ALA A 70 7.98 -1.20 -12.95
CA ALA A 70 6.74 -1.97 -13.05
C ALA A 70 6.67 -3.06 -11.96
N GLU A 71 7.74 -3.86 -11.81
CA GLU A 71 7.81 -4.90 -10.78
C GLU A 71 7.64 -4.34 -9.36
N ARG A 72 8.20 -3.16 -9.08
CA ARG A 72 8.09 -2.52 -7.77
C ARG A 72 6.67 -2.00 -7.52
N PHE A 73 6.03 -1.40 -8.53
CA PHE A 73 4.62 -0.99 -8.42
C PHE A 73 3.69 -2.18 -8.22
N ALA A 74 3.94 -3.30 -8.93
CA ALA A 74 3.21 -4.54 -8.73
C ALA A 74 3.36 -5.05 -7.28
N ALA A 75 4.59 -5.10 -6.76
CA ALA A 75 4.84 -5.53 -5.38
C ALA A 75 4.13 -4.66 -4.33
N VAL A 76 4.08 -3.33 -4.54
CA VAL A 76 3.33 -2.44 -3.64
C VAL A 76 1.82 -2.68 -3.75
N ALA A 77 1.30 -2.88 -4.96
CA ALA A 77 -0.11 -3.19 -5.16
C ALA A 77 -0.53 -4.51 -4.53
N ASP A 78 0.29 -5.55 -4.65
CA ASP A 78 0.06 -6.82 -3.98
C ASP A 78 0.08 -6.69 -2.45
N GLY A 79 0.97 -5.83 -1.93
CA GLY A 79 1.04 -5.49 -0.52
C GLY A 79 -0.23 -4.82 0.03
N ALA A 80 -1.01 -4.13 -0.81
CA ALA A 80 -2.23 -3.44 -0.40
C ALA A 80 -3.28 -4.39 0.19
N VAL A 81 -3.27 -5.66 -0.19
CA VAL A 81 -4.16 -6.68 0.36
C VAL A 81 -3.91 -6.87 1.85
N ARG A 82 -2.66 -6.80 2.30
CA ARG A 82 -2.29 -6.99 3.71
C ARG A 82 -2.25 -5.68 4.48
N ASP A 83 -1.86 -4.59 3.84
CA ASP A 83 -1.68 -3.30 4.52
C ASP A 83 -2.49 -2.18 3.82
N PRO A 84 -3.83 -2.25 3.89
CA PRO A 84 -4.69 -1.39 3.08
C PRO A 84 -4.56 0.10 3.46
N TYR A 85 -4.42 0.42 4.75
CA TYR A 85 -4.30 1.82 5.19
C TYR A 85 -2.96 2.47 4.84
N ARG A 86 -1.94 1.68 4.49
CA ARG A 86 -0.64 2.20 4.04
C ARG A 86 -0.42 2.08 2.54
N ALA A 87 -1.28 1.34 1.83
CA ALA A 87 -1.16 1.05 0.40
C ALA A 87 -0.91 2.31 -0.46
N LEU A 88 -1.77 3.33 -0.37
CA LEU A 88 -1.62 4.56 -1.15
C LEU A 88 -0.34 5.32 -0.80
N TYR A 89 -0.01 5.41 0.49
CA TYR A 89 1.22 6.06 0.94
C TYR A 89 2.47 5.35 0.40
N CYS A 90 2.52 4.01 0.51
CA CYS A 90 3.60 3.20 -0.04
C CYS A 90 3.70 3.35 -1.56
N PHE A 91 2.56 3.37 -2.26
CA PHE A 91 2.53 3.52 -3.72
C PHE A 91 3.09 4.87 -4.15
N PHE A 92 2.66 5.95 -3.51
CA PHE A 92 3.12 7.30 -3.80
C PHE A 92 4.58 7.52 -3.45
N THR A 93 5.05 6.94 -2.34
CA THR A 93 6.46 6.94 -1.97
C THR A 93 7.30 6.20 -3.02
N GLU A 94 6.82 5.07 -3.51
CA GLU A 94 7.51 4.32 -4.56
C GLU A 94 7.54 5.08 -5.89
N LEU A 95 6.44 5.74 -6.25
CA LEU A 95 6.37 6.58 -7.45
C LEU A 95 7.39 7.73 -7.38
N GLN A 96 7.47 8.43 -6.23
CA GLN A 96 8.48 9.45 -6.00
C GLN A 96 9.90 8.90 -6.10
N ARG A 97 10.15 7.72 -5.50
CA ARG A 97 11.44 7.07 -5.56
C ARG A 97 11.85 6.73 -6.99
N GLN A 98 10.92 6.27 -7.82
CA GLN A 98 11.20 6.02 -9.25
C GLN A 98 11.49 7.30 -10.02
N ALA A 99 10.71 8.35 -9.78
CA ALA A 99 10.93 9.65 -10.41
C ALA A 99 12.29 10.27 -10.02
N GLY A 100 12.74 10.06 -8.78
CA GLY A 100 14.03 10.57 -8.28
C GLY A 100 15.26 9.79 -8.75
N LYS A 101 15.11 8.63 -9.40
CA LYS A 101 16.24 7.85 -9.95
C LYS A 101 16.71 8.34 -11.32
N GLN A 102 16.03 9.34 -11.90
CA GLN A 102 16.40 9.87 -13.20
C GLN A 102 17.72 10.67 -13.09
N PRO A 103 18.56 10.68 -14.15
CA PRO A 103 19.77 11.49 -14.18
C PRO A 103 19.44 12.94 -13.81
N GLU A 104 20.38 13.66 -13.18
CA GLU A 104 20.18 15.02 -12.68
C GLU A 104 19.37 15.83 -13.69
N LYS A 105 18.24 16.41 -13.25
CA LYS A 105 17.23 17.04 -14.12
C LYS A 105 17.78 18.14 -15.06
N GLY A 106 19.02 18.61 -14.83
CA GLY A 106 19.72 19.56 -15.69
C GLY A 106 20.51 18.96 -16.87
N ALA A 107 20.75 17.64 -16.89
CA ALA A 107 21.53 16.96 -17.94
C ALA A 107 20.66 16.25 -18.98
N LEU A 108 19.35 16.16 -18.75
CA LEU A 108 18.42 15.41 -19.59
C LEU A 108 17.77 16.31 -20.66
N HIS A 109 17.77 15.89 -21.92
CA HIS A 109 16.99 16.56 -22.95
C HIS A 109 15.49 16.57 -22.58
N TRP A 110 14.81 17.73 -22.67
CA TRP A 110 13.43 17.91 -22.20
C TRP A 110 12.44 16.88 -22.76
N SER A 111 12.59 16.49 -24.03
CA SER A 111 11.70 15.49 -24.66
C SER A 111 11.86 14.11 -24.04
N MET A 112 13.04 13.78 -23.53
CA MET A 112 13.27 12.55 -22.76
C MET A 112 12.67 12.64 -21.37
N ALA A 113 12.82 13.79 -20.70
CA ALA A 113 12.21 13.99 -19.40
C ALA A 113 10.69 13.78 -19.46
N GLU A 114 10.02 14.36 -20.46
CA GLU A 114 8.58 14.21 -20.64
C GLU A 114 8.20 12.77 -21.01
N ALA A 115 8.94 12.13 -21.92
CA ALA A 115 8.64 10.76 -22.32
C ALA A 115 8.81 9.75 -21.17
N ILE A 116 9.90 9.85 -20.40
CA ILE A 116 10.12 8.97 -19.24
C ILE A 116 9.06 9.24 -18.18
N HIS A 117 8.69 10.50 -17.94
CA HIS A 117 7.64 10.86 -17.00
C HIS A 117 6.28 10.25 -17.40
N SER A 118 5.86 10.48 -18.65
CA SER A 118 4.62 9.92 -19.20
C SER A 118 4.61 8.40 -19.10
N ARG A 119 5.71 7.75 -19.49
CA ARG A 119 5.81 6.28 -19.44
C ARG A 119 5.81 5.74 -18.02
N LEU A 120 6.41 6.44 -17.06
CA LEU A 120 6.38 6.06 -15.64
C LEU A 120 4.93 6.09 -15.11
N LEU A 121 4.17 7.14 -15.42
CA LEU A 121 2.76 7.23 -15.00
C LEU A 121 1.92 6.13 -15.66
N GLN A 122 2.09 5.89 -16.96
CA GLN A 122 1.42 4.79 -17.67
C GLN A 122 1.74 3.43 -17.04
N THR A 123 3.00 3.22 -16.65
CA THR A 123 3.46 1.99 -15.98
C THR A 123 2.84 1.85 -14.59
N ALA A 124 2.71 2.94 -13.83
CA ALA A 124 2.14 2.94 -12.48
C ALA A 124 0.62 2.75 -12.48
N ARG A 125 -0.08 3.27 -13.50
CA ARG A 125 -1.54 3.29 -13.62
C ARG A 125 -2.25 1.99 -13.28
N PRO A 126 -1.98 0.85 -13.93
CA PRO A 126 -2.70 -0.40 -13.66
C PRO A 126 -2.52 -0.87 -12.21
N HIS A 127 -1.36 -0.61 -11.61
CA HIS A 127 -1.06 -1.02 -10.24
C HIS A 127 -1.73 -0.10 -9.21
N LEU A 128 -1.82 1.22 -9.46
CA LEU A 128 -2.59 2.10 -8.59
C LEU A 128 -4.09 1.80 -8.66
N ALA A 129 -4.62 1.52 -9.86
CA ALA A 129 -6.01 1.10 -10.03
C ALA A 129 -6.29 -0.20 -9.25
N GLU A 130 -5.33 -1.13 -9.21
CA GLU A 130 -5.41 -2.34 -8.40
C GLU A 130 -5.42 -2.05 -6.89
N CYS A 131 -4.55 -1.16 -6.41
CA CYS A 131 -4.61 -0.69 -5.02
C CYS A 131 -6.00 -0.15 -4.70
N LEU A 132 -6.52 0.75 -5.54
CA LEU A 132 -7.83 1.37 -5.32
C LEU A 132 -8.96 0.34 -5.31
N ARG A 133 -8.95 -0.65 -6.21
CA ARG A 133 -9.89 -1.79 -6.20
C ARG A 133 -9.83 -2.57 -4.89
N THR A 134 -8.63 -2.84 -4.41
CA THR A 134 -8.43 -3.54 -3.12
C THR A 134 -8.99 -2.73 -1.95
N LEU A 135 -8.74 -1.42 -1.92
CA LEU A 135 -9.24 -0.52 -0.87
C LEU A 135 -10.75 -0.33 -0.91
N GLN A 136 -11.34 -0.29 -2.11
CA GLN A 136 -12.78 -0.32 -2.30
C GLN A 136 -13.35 -1.65 -1.80
N GLY A 137 -12.69 -2.78 -2.08
CA GLY A 137 -13.04 -4.09 -1.55
C GLY A 137 -13.23 -4.06 -0.03
N TYR A 138 -12.25 -3.53 0.70
CA TYR A 138 -12.32 -3.31 2.15
C TYR A 138 -13.35 -2.26 2.61
N GLY A 139 -14.04 -1.58 1.70
CA GLY A 139 -14.98 -0.50 2.01
C GLY A 139 -14.30 0.72 2.62
N LEU A 140 -13.03 0.95 2.29
CA LEU A 140 -12.25 2.12 2.73
C LEU A 140 -12.49 3.31 1.82
N ILE A 141 -12.53 3.07 0.51
CA ILE A 141 -12.86 4.06 -0.51
C ILE A 141 -14.27 3.78 -1.01
N ARG A 142 -15.10 4.83 -1.12
CA ARG A 142 -16.48 4.73 -1.59
C ARG A 142 -16.64 5.42 -2.94
N GLY A 143 -17.19 4.69 -3.91
CA GLY A 143 -17.47 5.21 -5.25
C GLY A 143 -16.21 5.49 -6.06
N GLY A 144 -16.42 6.01 -7.27
CA GLY A 144 -15.37 6.25 -8.25
C GLY A 144 -14.97 4.98 -9.00
N GLU A 145 -14.78 5.12 -10.31
CA GLU A 145 -14.18 4.07 -11.12
C GLU A 145 -12.66 4.04 -10.82
N PRO A 146 -12.08 2.88 -10.44
CA PRO A 146 -10.68 2.79 -9.99
C PRO A 146 -9.66 3.28 -11.00
N ASP A 147 -9.85 2.98 -12.27
CA ASP A 147 -8.93 3.36 -13.34
C ASP A 147 -8.95 4.89 -13.55
N ALA A 148 -10.13 5.51 -13.60
CA ALA A 148 -10.28 6.96 -13.67
C ALA A 148 -9.74 7.69 -12.43
N THR A 149 -9.92 7.08 -11.25
CA THR A 149 -9.38 7.62 -9.99
C THR A 149 -7.85 7.52 -9.96
N ALA A 150 -7.29 6.42 -10.47
CA ALA A 150 -5.85 6.27 -10.63
C ALA A 150 -5.28 7.31 -11.59
N ASP A 151 -5.96 7.56 -12.72
CA ASP A 151 -5.57 8.62 -13.66
C ASP A 151 -5.55 9.99 -12.98
N LEU A 152 -6.62 10.36 -12.26
CA LEU A 152 -6.69 11.63 -11.55
C LEU A 152 -5.54 11.80 -10.55
N LEU A 153 -5.28 10.76 -9.74
CA LEU A 153 -4.23 10.78 -8.72
C LEU A 153 -2.83 10.85 -9.33
N LEU A 154 -2.56 10.08 -10.38
CA LEU A 154 -1.27 10.05 -11.05
C LEU A 154 -0.97 11.36 -11.78
N HIS A 155 -1.96 12.00 -12.39
CA HIS A 155 -1.75 13.30 -13.04
C HIS A 155 -1.53 14.42 -12.01
N GLY A 156 -2.31 14.42 -10.92
CA GLY A 156 -2.11 15.35 -9.81
C GLY A 156 -0.71 15.19 -9.18
N MET A 157 -0.25 13.96 -9.01
CA MET A 157 1.10 13.67 -8.53
C MET A 157 2.19 13.93 -9.56
N GLY A 158 1.92 13.66 -10.84
CA GLY A 158 2.87 13.84 -11.92
C GLY A 158 3.33 15.29 -12.05
N ALA A 159 2.42 16.24 -11.81
CA ALA A 159 2.75 17.65 -11.69
C ALA A 159 3.77 17.94 -10.57
N VAL A 160 3.64 17.28 -9.41
CA VAL A 160 4.56 17.44 -8.26
C VAL A 160 5.94 16.85 -8.55
N LEU A 161 6.01 15.74 -9.28
CA LEU A 161 7.29 15.09 -9.65
C LEU A 161 8.14 15.94 -10.59
N ARG A 162 7.52 16.87 -11.33
CA ARG A 162 8.21 17.80 -12.23
C ARG A 162 8.82 19.02 -11.52
N LEU A 163 8.47 19.26 -10.25
CA LEU A 163 9.06 20.37 -9.49
C LEU A 163 10.58 20.19 -9.31
N PRO A 164 11.37 21.28 -9.26
CA PRO A 164 12.81 21.22 -9.01
C PRO A 164 13.15 20.47 -7.71
N GLU A 165 14.39 19.97 -7.58
CA GLU A 165 14.84 19.32 -6.34
C GLU A 165 14.63 20.24 -5.12
N GLY A 166 14.23 19.62 -4.00
CA GLY A 166 13.77 20.34 -2.83
C GLY A 166 12.25 20.49 -2.75
N THR A 167 11.48 19.50 -3.21
CA THR A 167 10.01 19.42 -2.98
C THR A 167 9.70 19.88 -1.55
N PRO A 168 9.04 21.04 -1.37
CA PRO A 168 8.72 21.55 -0.05
C PRO A 168 8.02 20.47 0.77
N GLY A 169 8.35 20.34 2.06
CA GLY A 169 7.70 19.36 2.95
C GLY A 169 6.17 19.42 2.91
N GLU A 170 5.63 20.56 2.50
CA GLU A 170 4.22 20.84 2.20
C GLU A 170 3.62 19.90 1.13
N TYR A 171 4.33 19.55 0.05
CA TYR A 171 3.80 18.66 -0.98
C TYR A 171 3.71 17.21 -0.49
N ARG A 172 4.74 16.71 0.20
CA ARG A 172 4.69 15.39 0.85
C ARG A 172 3.58 15.34 1.90
N ARG A 173 3.40 16.42 2.65
CA ARG A 173 2.30 16.57 3.61
C ARG A 173 0.94 16.57 2.91
N GLY A 174 0.79 17.31 1.81
CA GLY A 174 -0.46 17.39 1.04
C GLY A 174 -0.86 16.06 0.40
N GLN A 175 0.10 15.30 -0.15
CA GLN A 175 -0.18 13.95 -0.68
C GLN A 175 -0.63 12.98 0.40
N ARG A 176 0.03 13.03 1.57
CA ARG A 176 -0.31 12.22 2.74
C ARG A 176 -1.72 12.56 3.23
N GLN A 177 -2.06 13.84 3.35
CA GLN A 177 -3.41 14.31 3.70
C GLN A 177 -4.47 13.90 2.67
N ALA A 178 -4.15 13.96 1.37
CA ALA A 178 -5.08 13.50 0.34
C ALA A 178 -5.38 11.99 0.47
N ALA A 179 -4.35 11.16 0.73
CA ALA A 179 -4.53 9.74 0.99
C ALA A 179 -5.32 9.48 2.28
N GLU A 180 -5.04 10.20 3.36
CA GLU A 180 -5.81 10.12 4.61
C GLU A 180 -7.30 10.40 4.39
N ARG A 181 -7.62 11.48 3.68
CA ARG A 181 -9.01 11.86 3.37
C ARG A 181 -9.73 10.82 2.53
N LEU A 182 -9.05 10.26 1.52
CA LEU A 182 -9.61 9.17 0.72
C LEU A 182 -9.93 7.93 1.55
N LEU A 183 -9.14 7.66 2.58
CA LEU A 183 -9.31 6.52 3.50
C LEU A 183 -10.23 6.83 4.69
N GLY A 184 -10.73 8.07 4.80
CA GLY A 184 -11.55 8.53 5.93
C GLY A 184 -10.78 8.61 7.26
N LEU A 185 -9.46 8.85 7.20
CA LEU A 185 -8.61 9.09 8.36
C LEU A 185 -8.59 10.58 8.73
N PRO A 186 -8.35 10.93 10.01
CA PRO A 186 -8.22 12.32 10.44
C PRO A 186 -7.04 13.04 9.77
N ASP A 187 -7.26 14.29 9.36
CA ASP A 187 -6.25 15.12 8.69
C ASP A 187 -5.02 15.38 9.58
N GLY A 188 -3.82 15.20 9.03
CA GLY A 188 -2.58 15.72 9.64
C GLY A 188 -1.99 14.87 10.75
N GLU A 189 -2.59 13.71 11.05
CA GLU A 189 -2.15 12.80 12.10
C GLU A 189 -1.65 11.47 11.53
N SER A 190 -0.75 11.47 10.54
CA SER A 190 -0.44 10.22 9.82
C SER A 190 0.50 9.25 10.52
N TYR A 191 0.60 9.39 11.84
CA TYR A 191 1.06 8.34 12.75
C TYR A 191 -0.09 7.40 13.15
N LEU A 192 -1.34 7.78 12.84
CA LEU A 192 -2.57 7.03 13.12
C LEU A 192 -2.92 5.98 12.05
N VAL A 193 -1.92 5.47 11.32
CA VAL A 193 -2.06 4.25 10.52
C VAL A 193 -1.54 3.04 11.30
N PRO A 194 -2.21 1.88 11.25
CA PRO A 194 -1.75 0.70 11.97
C PRO A 194 -0.34 0.26 11.56
N PHE A 195 0.44 -0.21 12.52
CA PHE A 195 1.73 -0.87 12.29
C PHE A 195 1.90 -2.03 13.28
N PHE A 196 2.76 -2.99 12.95
CA PHE A 196 3.05 -4.10 13.86
C PHE A 196 3.84 -3.61 15.07
N ALA A 197 3.38 -3.99 16.26
CA ALA A 197 4.07 -3.68 17.51
C ALA A 197 5.46 -4.32 17.52
N GLY A 198 6.45 -3.61 18.06
CA GLY A 198 7.76 -4.15 18.41
C GLY A 198 7.89 -4.33 19.92
N PHE A 199 8.98 -4.97 20.38
CA PHE A 199 9.22 -5.17 21.82
C PHE A 199 9.27 -3.86 22.62
N GLY A 200 9.73 -2.76 22.00
CA GLY A 200 9.72 -1.43 22.62
C GLY A 200 8.32 -0.83 22.82
N ASP A 201 7.28 -1.39 22.19
CA ASP A 201 5.89 -0.94 22.35
C ASP A 201 5.19 -1.52 23.57
N ILE A 202 5.76 -2.55 24.21
CA ILE A 202 5.15 -3.25 25.35
C ILE A 202 4.72 -2.27 26.45
N PRO A 203 5.57 -1.33 26.92
CA PRO A 203 5.16 -0.40 27.99
C PRO A 203 3.98 0.49 27.60
N GLY A 204 4.00 1.04 26.37
CA GLY A 204 2.90 1.88 25.89
C GLY A 204 1.62 1.07 25.66
N TRP A 205 1.75 -0.20 25.30
CA TRP A 205 0.60 -1.07 25.12
C TRP A 205 -0.07 -1.42 26.44
N MET A 206 0.74 -1.71 27.47
CA MET A 206 0.26 -1.91 28.84
C MET A 206 -0.38 -0.64 29.42
N ALA A 207 0.20 0.54 29.17
CA ALA A 207 -0.37 1.82 29.60
C ALA A 207 -1.74 2.11 28.94
N LEU A 208 -1.94 1.66 27.70
CA LEU A 208 -3.26 1.73 27.06
C LEU A 208 -4.23 0.75 27.69
N LEU A 209 -3.82 -0.49 27.95
CA LEU A 209 -4.64 -1.51 28.61
C LEU A 209 -5.17 -1.03 29.97
N GLU A 210 -4.34 -0.35 30.76
CA GLU A 210 -4.74 0.23 32.04
C GLU A 210 -5.88 1.27 31.88
N GLN A 211 -5.80 2.13 30.86
CA GLN A 211 -6.84 3.14 30.59
C GLN A 211 -8.17 2.53 30.15
N VAL A 212 -8.15 1.36 29.51
CA VAL A 212 -9.35 0.69 28.98
C VAL A 212 -9.74 -0.55 29.77
N ARG A 213 -9.11 -0.81 30.93
CA ARG A 213 -9.31 -2.04 31.73
C ARG A 213 -10.78 -2.28 32.07
N GLY A 214 -11.56 -1.21 32.31
CA GLY A 214 -12.99 -1.30 32.59
C GLY A 214 -13.82 -1.89 31.44
N ASP A 215 -13.34 -1.77 30.20
CA ASP A 215 -13.97 -2.34 29.01
C ASP A 215 -13.65 -3.84 28.84
N PHE A 216 -12.62 -4.37 29.52
CA PHE A 216 -12.11 -5.75 29.36
C PHE A 216 -11.95 -6.48 30.71
N PRO A 217 -13.04 -6.77 31.44
CA PRO A 217 -12.95 -7.34 32.80
C PRO A 217 -12.35 -8.75 32.85
N ALA A 218 -12.38 -9.49 31.73
CA ALA A 218 -11.80 -10.84 31.65
C ALA A 218 -10.30 -10.86 31.32
N LEU A 219 -9.70 -9.72 30.98
CA LEU A 219 -8.29 -9.59 30.59
C LEU A 219 -7.43 -9.14 31.77
N GLU A 220 -6.68 -10.08 32.34
CA GLU A 220 -5.71 -9.78 33.40
C GLU A 220 -4.43 -9.16 32.81
N PRO A 221 -3.99 -7.95 33.26
CA PRO A 221 -2.81 -7.28 32.71
C PRO A 221 -1.54 -8.13 32.76
N SER A 222 -1.32 -8.86 33.87
CA SER A 222 -0.15 -9.74 34.01
C SER A 222 -0.14 -10.90 33.02
N THR A 223 -1.31 -11.35 32.56
CA THR A 223 -1.43 -12.38 31.53
C THR A 223 -1.11 -11.79 30.16
N VAL A 224 -1.62 -10.59 29.86
CA VAL A 224 -1.33 -9.88 28.61
C VAL A 224 0.16 -9.60 28.48
N GLU A 225 0.80 -9.07 29.53
CA GLU A 225 2.23 -8.76 29.54
C GLU A 225 3.12 -9.98 29.23
N LYS A 226 2.73 -11.16 29.72
CA LYS A 226 3.46 -12.41 29.45
C LYS A 226 3.27 -12.94 28.03
N HIS A 227 2.09 -12.78 27.44
CA HIS A 227 1.77 -13.33 26.12
C HIS A 227 2.09 -12.38 24.96
N LEU A 228 2.05 -11.07 25.22
CA LEU A 228 2.27 -10.04 24.23
C LEU A 228 3.61 -10.17 23.47
N PRO A 229 4.76 -10.51 24.11
CA PRO A 229 6.01 -10.77 23.40
C PRO A 229 5.88 -11.84 22.31
N ALA A 230 5.12 -12.91 22.57
CA ALA A 230 4.88 -13.96 21.57
C ALA A 230 3.98 -13.47 20.42
N CYS A 231 2.97 -12.64 20.71
CA CYS A 231 2.16 -12.00 19.67
C CYS A 231 2.99 -11.04 18.81
N ILE A 232 3.92 -10.29 19.40
CA ILE A 232 4.84 -9.39 18.70
C ILE A 232 5.74 -10.19 17.76
N ASP A 233 6.37 -11.26 18.26
CA ASP A 233 7.25 -12.13 17.46
C ASP A 233 6.49 -12.78 16.29
N ALA A 234 5.25 -13.20 16.54
CA ALA A 234 4.36 -13.71 15.51
C ALA A 234 3.80 -12.63 14.56
N ARG A 235 4.06 -11.33 14.73
CA ARG A 235 3.40 -10.25 13.97
C ARG A 235 1.87 -10.35 14.04
N GLU A 236 1.37 -10.49 15.26
CA GLU A 236 -0.03 -10.68 15.64
C GLU A 236 -0.53 -9.57 16.57
N ALA A 237 0.29 -8.54 16.79
CA ALA A 237 -0.04 -7.32 17.52
C ALA A 237 0.16 -6.08 16.63
N LEU A 238 -0.84 -5.20 16.63
CA LEU A 238 -0.86 -3.93 15.90
C LEU A 238 -1.02 -2.76 16.87
N VAL A 239 -0.52 -1.60 16.48
CA VAL A 239 -0.53 -0.36 17.26
C VAL A 239 -0.75 0.85 16.37
N LEU A 240 -1.30 1.91 16.98
CA LEU A 240 -1.48 3.25 16.43
C LEU A 240 -0.75 4.22 17.33
N ARG A 241 -0.01 5.17 16.76
CA ARG A 241 0.67 6.22 17.53
C ARG A 241 0.22 7.61 17.12
N ASN A 242 0.21 8.55 18.05
CA ASN A 242 0.01 9.95 17.70
C ASN A 242 1.33 10.60 17.22
N ALA A 243 1.31 11.91 16.96
CA ALA A 243 2.49 12.67 16.54
C ALA A 243 3.63 12.70 17.58
N GLU A 244 3.31 12.48 18.85
CA GLU A 244 4.26 12.40 19.98
C GLU A 244 4.79 10.97 20.19
N ASN A 245 4.49 10.05 19.25
CA ASN A 245 4.87 8.64 19.30
C ASN A 245 4.26 7.87 20.49
N ILE A 246 3.16 8.37 21.05
CA ILE A 246 2.41 7.71 22.14
C ILE A 246 1.40 6.74 21.52
N ILE A 247 1.28 5.52 22.07
CA ILE A 247 0.29 4.53 21.63
C ILE A 247 -1.11 4.99 22.03
N VAL A 248 -1.97 5.17 21.03
CA VAL A 248 -3.35 5.64 21.21
C VAL A 248 -4.41 4.61 20.84
N GLY A 249 -4.00 3.52 20.21
CA GLY A 249 -4.85 2.39 19.87
C GLY A 249 -4.00 1.17 19.58
N ALA A 250 -4.56 -0.02 19.77
CA ALA A 250 -3.90 -1.23 19.34
C ALA A 250 -4.86 -2.41 19.24
N ALA A 251 -4.38 -3.50 18.64
CA ALA A 251 -5.12 -4.71 18.43
C ALA A 251 -4.21 -5.94 18.58
N ALA A 252 -4.76 -7.04 19.06
CA ALA A 252 -4.12 -8.35 19.05
C ALA A 252 -5.08 -9.36 18.40
N PHE A 253 -4.54 -10.24 17.57
CA PHE A 253 -5.30 -11.25 16.86
C PHE A 253 -4.45 -12.49 16.66
N SER A 254 -5.07 -13.65 16.48
CA SER A 254 -4.34 -14.89 16.18
C SER A 254 -4.72 -15.44 14.82
N ARG A 255 -3.72 -15.68 13.96
CA ARG A 255 -3.92 -16.36 12.67
C ARG A 255 -4.27 -17.82 12.84
N ARG A 256 -3.78 -18.45 13.91
CA ARG A 256 -4.02 -19.87 14.20
C ARG A 256 -5.46 -20.16 14.59
N THR A 257 -6.06 -19.31 15.43
CA THR A 257 -7.44 -19.48 15.89
C THR A 257 -8.44 -18.64 15.09
N CYS A 258 -7.95 -17.76 14.21
CA CYS A 258 -8.76 -16.80 13.46
C CYS A 258 -9.63 -15.93 14.40
N LYS A 259 -9.02 -15.42 15.48
CA LYS A 259 -9.72 -14.60 16.47
C LYS A 259 -9.05 -13.23 16.59
N VAL A 260 -9.85 -12.18 16.80
CA VAL A 260 -9.35 -10.89 17.30
C VAL A 260 -9.55 -10.89 18.81
N ASP A 261 -8.45 -11.00 19.55
CA ASP A 261 -8.44 -11.16 21.00
C ASP A 261 -8.49 -9.83 21.74
N PHE A 262 -8.02 -8.75 21.09
CA PHE A 262 -8.03 -7.42 21.67
C PHE A 262 -8.18 -6.36 20.57
N LEU A 263 -8.98 -5.33 20.84
CA LEU A 263 -9.07 -4.14 20.02
C LEU A 263 -9.51 -2.95 20.89
N ALA A 264 -8.65 -1.95 21.05
CA ALA A 264 -9.04 -0.74 21.76
C ALA A 264 -8.38 0.52 21.22
N VAL A 265 -9.06 1.64 21.44
CA VAL A 265 -8.57 2.99 21.19
C VAL A 265 -8.84 3.82 22.44
N THR A 266 -7.84 4.59 22.85
CA THR A 266 -7.92 5.51 24.00
C THR A 266 -9.08 6.49 23.84
N PRO A 267 -9.77 6.88 24.94
CA PRO A 267 -10.98 7.71 24.87
C PRO A 267 -10.88 8.99 24.00
N PRO A 268 -9.79 9.79 24.04
CA PRO A 268 -9.68 11.03 23.26
C PRO A 268 -9.67 10.82 21.73
N TYR A 269 -9.36 9.60 21.29
CA TYR A 269 -9.17 9.22 19.89
C TYR A 269 -10.32 8.36 19.35
N ARG A 270 -11.35 8.07 20.16
CA ARG A 270 -12.55 7.34 19.75
C ARG A 270 -13.39 8.16 18.76
N GLY A 271 -14.22 7.48 17.97
CA GLY A 271 -15.10 8.12 16.98
C GLY A 271 -14.40 8.64 15.70
N ARG A 272 -13.08 8.48 15.57
CA ARG A 272 -12.29 8.96 14.43
C ARG A 272 -11.97 7.89 13.38
N GLY A 273 -12.68 6.76 13.39
CA GLY A 273 -12.43 5.65 12.46
C GLY A 273 -11.21 4.77 12.77
N LEU A 274 -10.45 5.05 13.83
CA LEU A 274 -9.23 4.32 14.19
C LEU A 274 -9.45 2.87 14.63
N GLY A 275 -10.58 2.58 15.30
CA GLY A 275 -10.94 1.19 15.61
C GLY A 275 -11.21 0.38 14.34
N LYS A 276 -11.85 1.01 13.33
CA LYS A 276 -12.04 0.40 12.01
C LYS A 276 -10.69 0.14 11.34
N SER A 277 -9.75 1.07 11.41
CA SER A 277 -8.45 0.89 10.76
C SER A 277 -7.66 -0.27 11.33
N LEU A 278 -7.60 -0.36 12.66
CA LEU A 278 -7.00 -1.50 13.36
C LEU A 278 -7.68 -2.83 13.00
N LEU A 279 -9.01 -2.88 13.08
CA LEU A 279 -9.76 -4.11 12.81
C LEU A 279 -9.60 -4.57 11.36
N VAL A 280 -9.79 -3.69 10.38
CA VAL A 280 -9.60 -4.03 8.96
C VAL A 280 -8.17 -4.49 8.70
N THR A 281 -7.17 -3.83 9.30
CA THR A 281 -5.76 -4.25 9.13
C THR A 281 -5.49 -5.61 9.78
N ALA A 282 -6.08 -5.91 10.94
CA ALA A 282 -5.99 -7.23 11.56
C ALA A 282 -6.63 -8.31 10.67
N LEU A 283 -7.83 -8.06 10.15
CA LEU A 283 -8.53 -8.98 9.24
C LEU A 283 -7.72 -9.27 7.97
N ALA A 284 -7.03 -8.26 7.43
CA ALA A 284 -6.14 -8.40 6.29
C ALA A 284 -4.93 -9.32 6.53
N GLN A 285 -4.61 -9.64 7.79
CA GLN A 285 -3.54 -10.59 8.15
C GLN A 285 -4.03 -12.03 8.35
N LEU A 286 -5.34 -12.23 8.42
CA LEU A 286 -5.92 -13.54 8.70
C LEU A 286 -6.08 -14.37 7.41
N PRO A 287 -6.05 -15.71 7.49
CA PRO A 287 -6.13 -16.56 6.31
C PRO A 287 -7.41 -16.33 5.50
N ALA A 288 -7.28 -16.17 4.18
CA ALA A 288 -8.43 -16.06 3.28
C ALA A 288 -9.36 -17.28 3.43
N GLY A 289 -10.66 -17.06 3.31
CA GLY A 289 -11.64 -18.12 3.49
C GLY A 289 -11.81 -18.63 4.93
N SER A 290 -11.16 -18.04 5.95
CA SER A 290 -11.40 -18.43 7.35
C SER A 290 -12.65 -17.78 7.94
N THR A 291 -13.21 -18.37 8.99
CA THR A 291 -14.24 -17.71 9.80
C THR A 291 -13.55 -17.02 10.96
N VAL A 292 -13.65 -15.69 11.00
CA VAL A 292 -13.02 -14.87 12.03
C VAL A 292 -14.02 -14.55 13.13
N THR A 293 -13.61 -14.69 14.38
CA THR A 293 -14.45 -14.39 15.54
C THR A 293 -13.93 -13.18 16.32
N VAL A 294 -14.86 -12.38 16.85
CA VAL A 294 -14.60 -11.29 17.81
C VAL A 294 -15.53 -11.49 19.00
N SER A 295 -14.97 -11.44 20.21
CA SER A 295 -15.74 -11.50 21.45
C SER A 295 -16.01 -10.08 21.95
N LEU A 296 -17.28 -9.74 22.15
CA LEU A 296 -17.68 -8.50 22.80
C LEU A 296 -17.79 -8.74 24.30
N ASP A 297 -16.64 -8.78 24.96
CA ASP A 297 -16.56 -8.95 26.42
C ASP A 297 -16.92 -7.64 27.13
N GLY A 298 -17.70 -7.73 28.22
CA GLY A 298 -18.08 -6.57 29.05
C GLY A 298 -19.58 -6.38 29.28
N ALA A 299 -19.91 -5.65 30.35
CA ALA A 299 -21.29 -5.29 30.68
C ALA A 299 -21.91 -4.42 29.57
N PRO A 300 -23.24 -4.46 29.37
CA PRO A 300 -23.92 -3.56 28.45
C PRO A 300 -23.55 -2.10 28.74
N GLY A 301 -23.11 -1.38 27.72
CA GLY A 301 -22.63 0.00 27.87
C GLY A 301 -22.28 0.64 26.52
N PRO A 302 -22.04 1.96 26.50
CA PRO A 302 -21.85 2.72 25.26
C PRO A 302 -20.66 2.22 24.44
N ASN A 303 -19.58 1.77 25.08
CA ASN A 303 -18.39 1.26 24.40
C ASN A 303 -18.67 -0.08 23.69
N ARG A 304 -19.45 -0.96 24.32
CA ARG A 304 -19.88 -2.23 23.72
C ARG A 304 -20.79 -1.99 22.52
N GLU A 305 -21.73 -1.05 22.59
CA GLU A 305 -22.58 -0.70 21.44
C GLU A 305 -21.77 -0.15 20.26
N VAL A 306 -20.74 0.66 20.52
CA VAL A 306 -19.85 1.17 19.47
C VAL A 306 -19.04 0.03 18.85
N ALA A 307 -18.52 -0.90 19.65
CA ALA A 307 -17.81 -2.07 19.17
C ALA A 307 -18.71 -2.99 18.33
N ASP A 308 -19.95 -3.24 18.76
CA ASP A 308 -20.96 -4.00 18.00
C ASP A 308 -21.30 -3.32 16.68
N LYS A 309 -21.61 -2.01 16.69
CA LYS A 309 -21.87 -1.23 15.47
C LYS A 309 -20.69 -1.28 14.50
N LEU A 310 -19.46 -1.19 15.00
CA LEU A 310 -18.25 -1.30 14.20
C LEU A 310 -18.16 -2.68 13.54
N CYS A 311 -18.29 -3.76 14.30
CA CYS A 311 -18.23 -5.13 13.78
C CYS A 311 -19.33 -5.35 12.72
N ARG A 312 -20.57 -4.98 13.01
CA ARG A 312 -21.69 -5.11 12.06
C ARG A 312 -21.48 -4.29 10.79
N SER A 313 -20.84 -3.11 10.88
CA SER A 313 -20.52 -2.29 9.71
C SER A 313 -19.53 -2.96 8.75
N LEU A 314 -18.74 -3.91 9.25
CA LEU A 314 -17.79 -4.73 8.48
C LEU A 314 -18.38 -6.10 8.08
N GLY A 315 -19.66 -6.35 8.38
CA GLY A 315 -20.36 -7.58 7.99
C GLY A 315 -20.30 -8.72 9.02
N PHE A 316 -19.80 -8.48 10.23
CA PHE A 316 -19.90 -9.48 11.30
C PHE A 316 -21.36 -9.74 11.68
N ALA A 317 -21.69 -11.01 11.94
CA ALA A 317 -22.99 -11.45 12.39
C ALA A 317 -22.88 -12.26 13.69
N PRO A 318 -23.92 -12.29 14.54
CA PRO A 318 -23.93 -13.15 15.73
C PRO A 318 -23.75 -14.62 15.35
N GLN A 319 -22.84 -15.32 16.02
CA GLN A 319 -22.68 -16.76 15.85
C GLN A 319 -23.68 -17.48 16.75
N GLN A 320 -24.71 -18.11 16.18
CA GLN A 320 -25.60 -19.00 16.93
C GLN A 320 -24.98 -20.39 16.99
N GLU A 321 -24.40 -20.79 18.13
CA GLU A 321 -24.24 -22.23 18.46
C GLU A 321 -23.98 -22.46 19.96
N GLY A 322 -24.92 -23.12 20.63
CA GLY A 322 -24.65 -24.16 21.66
C GLY A 322 -23.80 -23.85 22.89
N ALA A 323 -23.72 -22.61 23.38
CA ALA A 323 -23.01 -22.37 24.64
C ALA A 323 -23.81 -22.92 25.84
N PRO A 324 -23.19 -23.69 26.76
CA PRO A 324 -23.84 -24.09 28.00
C PRO A 324 -24.25 -22.85 28.79
N SER A 325 -25.42 -22.93 29.42
CA SER A 325 -26.04 -21.83 30.17
C SER A 325 -25.06 -21.13 31.12
N GLY A 326 -24.66 -19.89 30.81
CA GLY A 326 -23.94 -19.04 31.77
C GLY A 326 -22.92 -18.03 31.23
N SER A 327 -22.50 -18.05 29.95
CA SER A 327 -21.56 -17.05 29.42
C SER A 327 -22.27 -15.84 28.81
N ALA A 328 -22.04 -14.64 29.37
CA ALA A 328 -22.65 -13.37 28.93
C ALA A 328 -21.92 -12.70 27.74
N ALA A 329 -20.90 -13.36 27.16
CA ALA A 329 -20.10 -12.84 26.06
C ALA A 329 -20.76 -13.16 24.70
N GLU A 330 -21.20 -12.12 23.99
CA GLU A 330 -21.71 -12.27 22.62
C GLU A 330 -20.52 -12.38 21.65
N THR A 331 -20.47 -13.49 20.90
CA THR A 331 -19.43 -13.72 19.90
C THR A 331 -19.99 -13.43 18.51
N LEU A 332 -19.29 -12.55 17.80
CA LEU A 332 -19.58 -12.20 16.41
C LEU A 332 -18.62 -12.92 15.48
N ALA A 333 -19.12 -13.39 14.34
CA ALA A 333 -18.34 -14.08 13.32
C ALA A 333 -18.45 -13.41 11.95
N LEU A 334 -17.37 -13.46 11.18
CA LEU A 334 -17.30 -13.01 9.79
C LEU A 334 -16.56 -14.05 8.96
N ARG A 335 -17.17 -14.49 7.85
CA ARG A 335 -16.47 -15.35 6.88
C ARG A 335 -15.64 -14.48 5.96
N LEU A 336 -14.31 -14.66 6.01
CA LEU A 336 -13.42 -14.01 5.07
C LEU A 336 -13.60 -14.58 3.66
N PRO A 337 -13.51 -13.76 2.62
CA PRO A 337 -13.59 -14.22 1.25
C PRO A 337 -12.39 -15.11 0.91
N GLN A 338 -12.59 -16.09 0.02
CA GLN A 338 -11.50 -16.96 -0.47
C GLN A 338 -10.56 -16.24 -1.47
N GLY A 339 -10.95 -15.06 -1.94
CA GLY A 339 -10.17 -14.21 -2.85
C GLY A 339 -10.09 -12.76 -2.33
N ARG A 340 -10.02 -11.78 -3.25
CA ARG A 340 -10.04 -10.36 -2.87
C ARG A 340 -11.33 -10.01 -2.13
N TRP A 341 -11.25 -9.07 -1.18
CA TRP A 341 -12.39 -8.63 -0.40
C TRP A 341 -13.48 -8.08 -1.34
N PRO A 342 -14.63 -8.75 -1.50
CA PRO A 342 -15.69 -8.21 -2.32
C PRO A 342 -16.29 -7.03 -1.57
N TYR A 343 -16.46 -5.92 -2.27
CA TYR A 343 -17.08 -4.69 -1.80
C TYR A 343 -18.30 -4.99 -0.89
N LEU A 344 -18.15 -4.85 0.43
CA LEU A 344 -19.26 -4.87 1.39
C LEU A 344 -19.93 -3.50 1.44
N GLY A 345 -20.21 -2.91 0.27
CA GLY A 345 -21.21 -1.88 0.18
C GLY A 345 -22.56 -2.55 0.27
N ARG A 346 -23.37 -2.18 1.27
CA ARG A 346 -24.79 -2.49 1.30
C ARG A 346 -25.34 -2.36 -0.12
N GLN A 347 -25.92 -3.43 -0.64
CA GLN A 347 -27.01 -3.31 -1.61
C GLN A 347 -28.16 -2.61 -0.88
N SER A 348 -28.07 -1.29 -0.70
CA SER A 348 -29.26 -0.48 -0.44
C SER A 348 -29.82 -0.11 -1.80
N ARG A 349 -31.02 -0.65 -2.04
CA ARG A 349 -31.94 -0.28 -3.11
C ARG A 349 -32.05 1.23 -3.33
#